data_AF-A0A7C5C3D4-F1
#
_entry.id   AF-A0A7C5C3D4-F1
#
_cell.length_a   1.000
_cell.length_b   1.000
_cell.length_c   1.000
_cell.angle_alpha   90.00
_cell.angle_beta   90.00
_cell.angle_gamma   90.00
#
_symmetry.space_group_name_H-M   'P 1'
#
loop_
_entity.id
_entity.type
_entity.pdbx_description
1 polymer ?
#
loop_
_entity_poly.entity_id
_entity_poly.type
_entity_poly.pdbx_seq_one_letter_code
_entity_poly.pdbx_strand_id
1 'polypeptide(L)'
;MSKVCLCLTGKTIERDLQILEKYRKYVDIAELRVDYLDADERFHIRRFPELADIPTILTVRRKVDGGHFIEGEGARIVLLA
;
A
#
# COMPACT_ATOMS: atom_id res chain seq x y z
N MET A 1 1.97 24.32 3.11
CA MET A 1 1.64 23.76 1.78
C MET A 1 1.20 22.32 1.99
N SER A 2 0.16 21.85 1.31
CA SER A 2 -0.36 20.47 1.46
C SER A 2 0.54 19.47 0.73
N LYS A 3 0.69 18.27 1.29
CA LYS A 3 1.42 17.16 0.66
C LYS A 3 0.56 16.45 -0.39
N VAL A 4 1.19 15.98 -1.47
CA VAL A 4 0.58 15.13 -2.51
C VAL A 4 0.87 13.66 -2.19
N CYS A 5 -0.17 12.85 -2.07
CA CYS A 5 -0.06 11.42 -1.78
C CYS A 5 -0.48 10.59 -3.01
N LEU A 6 0.37 9.64 -3.41
CA LEU A 6 0.08 8.70 -4.49
C LEU A 6 -0.52 7.41 -3.93
N CYS A 7 -1.78 7.14 -4.26
CA CYS A 7 -2.43 5.87 -3.95
C CYS A 7 -2.00 4.77 -4.94
N LEU A 8 -1.31 3.77 -4.44
CA LEU A 8 -0.81 2.62 -5.17
C LEU A 8 -1.77 1.45 -4.98
N THR A 9 -2.24 0.87 -6.09
CA THR A 9 -3.35 -0.10 -6.16
C THR A 9 -3.03 -1.28 -7.09
N GLY A 10 -1.73 -1.50 -7.36
CA GLY A 10 -1.24 -2.63 -8.11
C GLY A 10 -1.52 -3.95 -7.42
N LYS A 11 -1.30 -5.04 -8.18
CA LYS A 11 -1.41 -6.41 -7.66
C LYS A 11 -0.15 -6.88 -6.94
N THR A 12 0.99 -6.26 -7.27
CA THR A 12 2.30 -6.60 -6.72
C THR A 12 3.05 -5.34 -6.25
N ILE A 13 3.89 -5.52 -5.24
CA ILE A 13 4.82 -4.53 -4.72
C ILE A 13 5.72 -4.01 -5.84
N GLU A 14 6.23 -4.89 -6.70
CA GLU A 14 7.05 -4.49 -7.84
C GLU A 14 6.30 -3.51 -8.76
N ARG A 15 5.04 -3.81 -9.10
CA ARG A 15 4.24 -2.95 -9.97
C ARG A 15 4.00 -1.58 -9.33
N ASP A 16 3.73 -1.56 -8.04
CA ASP A 16 3.52 -0.33 -7.29
C ASP A 16 4.80 0.52 -7.19
N LEU A 17 5.97 -0.10 -7.01
CA LEU A 17 7.27 0.58 -7.04
C LEU A 17 7.57 1.19 -8.41
N GLN A 18 7.28 0.48 -9.51
CA GLN A 18 7.42 1.01 -10.87
C GLN A 18 6.55 2.25 -11.10
N ILE A 19 5.32 2.25 -10.59
CA ILE A 19 4.40 3.39 -10.68
C ILE A 19 4.91 4.55 -9.83
N LEU A 20 5.36 4.27 -8.60
CA LEU A 20 5.94 5.27 -7.72
C LEU A 20 7.14 5.96 -8.37
N GLU A 21 8.06 5.18 -8.95
CA GLU A 21 9.24 5.73 -9.61
C GLU A 21 8.88 6.65 -10.78
N LYS A 22 7.89 6.25 -11.60
CA LYS A 22 7.39 7.08 -12.71
C LYS A 22 6.90 8.46 -12.24
N TYR A 23 6.31 8.55 -11.05
CA TYR A 23 5.71 9.78 -10.53
C TYR A 23 6.50 10.42 -9.38
N ARG A 24 7.68 9.90 -9.02
CA ARG A 24 8.42 10.26 -7.80
C ARG A 24 8.63 11.76 -7.62
N LYS A 25 8.91 12.48 -8.71
CA LYS A 25 9.15 13.94 -8.68
C LYS A 25 7.89 14.79 -8.41
N TYR A 26 6.71 14.18 -8.37
CA TYR A 26 5.42 14.88 -8.21
C TYR A 26 4.71 14.58 -6.89
N VAL A 27 5.28 13.70 -6.04
CA VAL A 27 4.58 13.14 -4.88
C VAL A 27 5.46 13.24 -3.64
N ASP A 28 4.84 13.49 -2.49
CA ASP A 28 5.53 13.62 -1.20
C ASP A 28 5.40 12.36 -0.34
N ILE A 29 4.36 11.56 -0.59
CA ILE A 29 3.96 10.39 0.19
C ILE A 29 3.42 9.31 -0.75
N ALA A 30 3.63 8.03 -0.44
CA ALA A 30 2.91 6.91 -1.05
C ALA A 30 1.88 6.30 -0.07
N GLU A 31 0.68 5.96 -0.54
CA GLU A 31 -0.22 5.05 0.16
C GLU A 31 -0.20 3.70 -0.58
N LEU A 32 0.29 2.65 0.06
CA LEU A 32 0.15 1.29 -0.44
C LEU A 32 -1.19 0.71 0.00
N ARG A 33 -2.09 0.45 -0.96
CA ARG A 33 -3.36 -0.23 -0.71
C ARG A 33 -3.17 -1.72 -0.73
N VAL A 34 -2.81 -2.28 0.43
CA VAL A 34 -2.57 -3.71 0.66
C VAL A 34 -3.79 -4.56 0.29
N ASP A 35 -4.99 -4.00 0.39
CA ASP A 35 -6.23 -4.67 -0.01
C ASP A 35 -6.30 -4.97 -1.52
N TYR A 36 -5.51 -4.30 -2.37
CA TYR A 36 -5.42 -4.59 -3.81
C TYR A 36 -4.41 -5.69 -4.16
N LEU A 37 -3.43 -5.94 -3.28
CA LEU A 37 -2.35 -6.90 -3.50
C LEU A 37 -2.86 -8.33 -3.53
N ASP A 38 -2.15 -9.14 -4.31
CA ASP A 38 -2.28 -10.60 -4.27
C ASP A 38 -1.88 -11.14 -2.88
N ALA A 39 -2.42 -12.29 -2.50
CA ALA A 39 -2.38 -12.75 -1.12
C ALA A 39 -0.96 -13.01 -0.59
N ASP A 40 -0.07 -13.49 -1.44
CA ASP A 40 1.36 -13.73 -1.18
C ASP A 40 2.15 -12.43 -1.01
N GLU A 41 1.85 -11.40 -1.79
CA GLU A 41 2.50 -10.09 -1.69
C GLU A 41 2.24 -9.40 -0.33
N ARG A 42 1.11 -9.71 0.32
CA ARG A 42 0.73 -9.12 1.62
C ARG A 42 1.74 -9.44 2.73
N PHE A 43 2.46 -10.57 2.66
CA PHE A 43 3.49 -10.93 3.64
C PHE A 43 4.74 -10.04 3.55
N HIS A 44 4.89 -9.28 2.47
CA HIS A 44 6.10 -8.49 2.19
C HIS A 44 5.90 -6.98 2.36
N ILE A 45 4.70 -6.53 2.71
CA ILE A 45 4.35 -5.10 2.78
C ILE A 45 5.22 -4.28 3.74
N ARG A 46 5.83 -4.91 4.76
CA ARG A 46 6.73 -4.22 5.70
C ARG A 46 8.06 -3.79 5.08
N ARG A 47 8.45 -4.41 3.97
CA ARG A 47 9.63 -4.01 3.20
C ARG A 47 9.33 -2.81 2.31
N PHE A 48 8.05 -2.54 2.03
CA PHE A 48 7.66 -1.49 1.10
C PHE A 48 8.15 -0.09 1.51
N PRO A 49 8.05 0.37 2.77
CA PRO A 49 8.54 1.70 3.14
C PRO A 49 10.02 1.92 2.85
N GLU A 50 10.86 0.90 3.09
CA GLU A 50 12.29 0.94 2.76
C GLU A 50 12.51 0.97 1.24
N LEU A 51 11.79 0.14 0.50
CA LEU A 51 11.87 0.07 -0.98
C LEU A 51 11.35 1.33 -1.67
N ALA A 52 10.33 1.97 -1.10
CA ALA A 52 9.70 3.16 -1.65
C ALA A 52 10.57 4.41 -1.49
N ASP A 53 11.43 4.44 -0.48
CA ASP A 53 12.34 5.55 -0.16
C ASP A 53 11.62 6.92 -0.03
N ILE A 54 10.37 6.90 0.42
CA ILE A 54 9.57 8.08 0.78
C ILE A 54 8.61 7.73 1.93
N PRO A 55 8.08 8.73 2.67
CA PRO A 55 7.05 8.49 3.66
C PRO A 55 5.89 7.67 3.08
N THR A 56 5.51 6.61 3.77
CA THR A 56 4.53 5.63 3.28
C THR A 56 3.40 5.45 4.28
N ILE A 57 2.18 5.30 3.77
CA ILE A 57 0.98 4.86 4.50
C ILE A 57 0.64 3.44 4.05
N LEU A 58 0.66 2.48 4.96
CA LEU A 58 0.17 1.13 4.69
C LEU A 58 -1.31 1.06 5.03
N THR A 59 -2.15 0.81 4.02
CA THR A 59 -3.60 0.78 4.18
C THR A 59 -4.13 -0.62 3.87
N VAL A 60 -4.85 -1.20 4.83
CA VAL A 60 -5.68 -2.39 4.62
C VAL A 60 -7.15 -1.98 4.78
N ARG A 61 -7.80 -1.61 3.66
CA ARG A 61 -9.18 -1.10 3.68
C ARG A 61 -10.18 -2.27 3.58
N ARG A 62 -11.13 -2.34 4.52
CA ARG A 62 -12.15 -3.39 4.58
C ARG A 62 -13.20 -3.20 3.48
N LYS A 63 -13.86 -4.29 3.08
CA LYS A 63 -14.99 -4.24 2.11
C LYS A 63 -16.14 -3.34 2.56
N VAL A 64 -16.47 -3.34 3.85
CA VAL A 64 -17.51 -2.45 4.42
C VAL A 64 -17.15 -0.97 4.36
N ASP A 65 -15.86 -0.65 4.24
CA ASP A 65 -15.35 0.72 4.09
C ASP A 65 -14.96 1.03 2.62
N GLY A 66 -15.42 0.23 1.65
CA GLY A 66 -15.16 0.41 0.22
C GLY A 66 -13.80 -0.11 -0.29
N GLY A 67 -13.09 -0.92 0.50
CA GLY A 67 -11.87 -1.62 0.07
C GLY A 67 -12.13 -3.03 -0.46
N HIS A 68 -11.06 -3.80 -0.65
CA HIS A 68 -11.11 -5.18 -1.14
C HIS A 68 -10.78 -6.25 -0.09
N PHE A 69 -10.44 -5.86 1.14
CA PHE A 69 -10.14 -6.80 2.20
C PHE A 69 -11.42 -7.44 2.75
N ILE A 70 -11.53 -8.77 2.62
CA ILE A 70 -12.73 -9.56 2.98
C ILE A 70 -12.51 -10.55 4.12
N GLU A 71 -11.28 -10.68 4.61
CA GLU A 71 -10.94 -11.57 5.72
C GLU A 71 -11.30 -10.95 7.08
N GLY A 72 -11.15 -11.72 8.17
CA GLY A 72 -11.48 -11.25 9.51
C GLY A 72 -10.54 -10.17 10.05
N GLU A 73 -11.04 -9.37 11.01
CA GLU A 73 -10.25 -8.29 11.62
C GLU A 73 -8.97 -8.77 12.29
N GLY A 74 -8.95 -9.99 12.83
CA GLY A 74 -7.72 -10.58 13.39
C GLY A 74 -6.62 -10.76 12.35
N ALA A 75 -6.97 -11.12 11.10
CA ALA A 75 -6.00 -11.20 10.01
C ALA A 75 -5.52 -9.80 9.58
N ARG A 76 -6.43 -8.82 9.52
CA ARG A 76 -6.12 -7.41 9.21
C ARG A 76 -5.15 -6.80 10.22
N ILE A 77 -5.49 -6.97 11.50
CA ILE A 77 -4.62 -7.19 12.66
C ILE A 77 -3.13 -7.36 12.38
N VAL A 78 -2.83 -8.64 12.14
CA VAL A 78 -1.49 -9.21 11.96
C VAL A 78 -0.74 -8.59 10.78
N LEU A 79 -1.44 -8.21 9.70
CA LEU A 79 -0.80 -7.50 8.59
C LEU A 79 -0.21 -6.15 9.03
N LEU A 80 -0.86 -5.46 9.97
CA LEU A 80 -0.47 -4.12 10.44
C LEU A 80 0.43 -4.10 11.68
N ALA A 81 0.50 -5.19 12.45
CA ALA A 81 1.12 -5.24 13.78
C ALA A 81 2.58 -5.69 13.78
#